data_AF-A0A2K9NNT6-F1
#
_entry.id   AF-A0A2K9NNT6-F1
#
_cell.length_a   1.000
_cell.length_b   1.000
_cell.length_c   1.000
_cell.angle_alpha   90.00
_cell.angle_beta   90.00
_cell.angle_gamma   90.00
#
_symmetry.space_group_name_H-M   'P 1'
#
loop_
_entity.id
_entity.type
_entity.pdbx_description
1 polymer ?
#
loop_
_entity_poly.entity_id
_entity_poly.type
_entity_poly.pdbx_seq_one_letter_code
_entity_poly.pdbx_strand_id
1 'polypeptide(L)'
;MVGQDLIFISPGGFMIYELSVVTKPELGAEAHAQIAEIVKDALKGFDGEVLIADDWGRLALAQPYANGARHGHFHYFMYKSNTQANTELTRRFGINEGVLRTAIFNIGLDEEKETLVKNFKSPLSKTHRGSVLDNKNEDDDESGFEDMEDDRRKFAKRKSCWFTAKKIKADWKDPQTWNWLVSEFGKISPARVSGISRKHQRFANAAIKHARNLGISSYLSNRTADRA
;
A
#
# COMPACT_ATOMS: atom_id res chain seq x y z
N MET A 1 -19.36 -6.09 -27.72
CA MET A 1 -17.96 -5.65 -27.67
C MET A 1 -17.48 -5.83 -26.23
N VAL A 2 -17.00 -7.03 -25.92
CA VAL A 2 -16.45 -7.35 -24.61
C VAL A 2 -15.03 -6.80 -24.57
N GLY A 3 -14.78 -5.87 -23.66
CA GLY A 3 -13.47 -5.28 -23.45
C GLY A 3 -12.46 -6.38 -23.19
N GLN A 4 -11.44 -6.45 -24.04
CA GLN A 4 -10.26 -7.24 -23.79
C GLN A 4 -9.60 -6.66 -22.53
N ASP A 5 -9.84 -7.32 -21.41
CA ASP A 5 -8.96 -7.22 -20.25
C ASP A 5 -7.55 -7.52 -20.75
N LEU A 6 -6.73 -6.48 -20.81
CA LEU A 6 -5.29 -6.56 -21.03
C LEU A 6 -4.67 -7.25 -19.80
N ILE A 7 -4.88 -8.56 -19.71
CA ILE A 7 -4.00 -9.47 -19.01
C ILE A 7 -2.70 -9.42 -19.81
N PHE A 8 -1.77 -8.58 -19.38
CA PHE A 8 -0.38 -8.70 -19.78
C PHE A 8 0.07 -10.11 -19.37
N ILE A 9 0.03 -11.05 -20.32
CA ILE A 9 0.72 -12.32 -20.22
C ILE A 9 2.22 -11.97 -20.30
N SER A 10 2.80 -11.70 -19.14
CA SER A 10 4.24 -11.51 -18.94
C SER A 10 4.95 -12.87 -19.03
N PRO A 11 6.14 -12.96 -19.63
CA PRO A 11 6.77 -14.22 -19.99
C PRO A 11 7.18 -15.01 -18.74
N GLY A 12 6.55 -16.16 -18.50
CA GLY A 12 7.08 -17.38 -17.86
C GLY A 12 7.96 -17.32 -16.60
N GLY A 13 8.16 -16.17 -15.96
CA GLY A 13 9.12 -15.95 -14.88
C GLY A 13 8.46 -15.58 -13.55
N PHE A 14 9.20 -15.82 -12.47
CA PHE A 14 8.78 -15.41 -11.13
C PHE A 14 8.80 -13.88 -11.01
N MET A 15 7.74 -13.34 -10.40
CA MET A 15 7.60 -11.92 -10.09
C MET A 15 7.52 -11.74 -8.58
N ILE A 16 7.82 -10.54 -8.12
CA ILE A 16 7.64 -10.16 -6.73
C ILE A 16 6.28 -9.48 -6.60
N TYR A 17 5.49 -10.00 -5.67
CA TYR A 17 4.18 -9.51 -5.33
C TYR A 17 4.17 -9.02 -3.89
N GLU A 18 3.31 -8.05 -3.63
CA GLU A 18 2.84 -7.76 -2.29
C GLU A 18 1.38 -8.19 -2.15
N LEU A 19 1.03 -8.71 -0.98
CA LEU A 19 -0.31 -9.08 -0.60
C LEU A 19 -0.65 -8.39 0.72
N SER A 20 -1.80 -7.71 0.73
CA SER A 20 -2.45 -7.30 1.97
C SER A 20 -3.69 -8.14 2.19
N VAL A 21 -3.83 -8.68 3.40
CA VAL A 21 -5.04 -9.38 3.88
C VAL A 21 -5.58 -8.60 5.07
N VAL A 22 -6.78 -8.07 4.94
CA VAL A 22 -7.52 -7.42 6.02
C VAL A 22 -8.51 -8.43 6.55
N THR A 23 -8.39 -8.75 7.84
CA THR A 23 -9.25 -9.71 8.54
C THR A 23 -10.13 -9.03 9.57
N LYS A 24 -11.20 -9.70 9.99
CA LYS A 24 -12.04 -9.26 11.10
C LYS A 24 -11.16 -9.14 12.36
N PRO A 25 -11.20 -8.02 13.10
CA PRO A 25 -10.34 -7.80 14.27
C PRO A 25 -10.75 -8.65 15.48
N GLU A 26 -11.89 -9.33 15.40
CA GLU A 26 -12.42 -10.18 16.47
C GLU A 26 -12.01 -11.65 16.32
N LEU A 27 -11.20 -11.97 15.31
CA LEU A 27 -10.61 -13.29 15.22
C LEU A 27 -9.60 -13.47 16.38
N GLY A 28 -9.51 -14.69 16.91
CA GLY A 28 -8.50 -15.01 17.91
C GLY A 28 -7.07 -14.90 17.36
N ALA A 29 -6.09 -14.74 18.24
CA ALA A 29 -4.67 -14.64 17.85
C ALA A 29 -4.20 -15.83 17.00
N GLU A 30 -4.69 -17.04 17.29
CA GLU A 30 -4.41 -18.25 16.50
C GLU A 30 -4.91 -18.13 15.07
N ALA A 31 -6.13 -17.63 14.87
CA ALA A 31 -6.70 -17.45 13.52
C ALA A 31 -5.95 -16.37 12.73
N HIS A 32 -5.46 -15.33 13.39
CA HIS A 32 -4.58 -14.34 12.77
C HIS A 32 -3.23 -14.93 12.37
N ALA A 33 -2.62 -15.77 13.22
CA ALA A 33 -1.37 -16.46 12.90
C ALA A 33 -1.53 -17.44 11.72
N GLN A 34 -2.68 -18.11 11.61
CA GLN A 34 -2.99 -19.03 10.50
C GLN A 34 -2.98 -18.35 9.13
N ILE A 35 -3.19 -17.03 9.03
CA ILE A 35 -3.13 -16.31 7.74
C ILE A 35 -1.75 -16.46 7.10
N ALA A 36 -0.67 -16.36 7.88
CA ALA A 36 0.69 -16.54 7.36
C ALA A 36 0.93 -17.97 6.86
N GLU A 37 0.39 -18.97 7.55
CA GLU A 37 0.50 -20.37 7.13
C GLU A 37 -0.30 -20.66 5.86
N ILE A 38 -1.50 -20.09 5.71
CA ILE A 38 -2.29 -20.20 4.47
C ILE A 38 -1.50 -19.66 3.28
N VAL A 39 -0.81 -18.53 3.44
CA VAL A 39 0.03 -17.95 2.38
C VAL A 39 1.20 -18.88 2.06
N LYS A 40 1.96 -19.33 3.06
CA LYS A 40 3.10 -20.24 2.86
C LYS A 40 2.67 -21.52 2.15
N ASP A 41 1.57 -22.13 2.58
CA ASP A 41 1.06 -23.36 1.99
C ASP A 41 0.51 -23.16 0.58
N ALA A 42 -0.06 -22.00 0.27
CA ALA A 42 -0.46 -21.70 -1.10
C ALA A 42 0.78 -21.57 -2.01
N LEU A 43 1.85 -20.94 -1.52
CA LEU A 43 3.07 -20.69 -2.30
C LEU A 43 3.91 -21.96 -2.55
N LYS A 44 3.94 -22.91 -1.59
CA LYS A 44 4.65 -24.20 -1.76
C LYS A 44 4.22 -24.96 -3.02
N GLY A 45 2.96 -24.84 -3.43
CA GLY A 45 2.44 -25.52 -4.63
C GLY A 45 2.89 -24.90 -5.96
N PHE A 46 3.56 -23.74 -5.93
CA PHE A 46 3.92 -22.96 -7.13
C PHE A 46 5.35 -22.43 -7.07
N ASP A 47 6.23 -23.10 -6.33
CA ASP A 47 7.64 -22.70 -6.13
C ASP A 47 7.80 -21.25 -5.65
N GLY A 48 6.83 -20.79 -4.86
CA GLY A 48 6.83 -19.44 -4.29
C GLY A 48 7.60 -19.36 -2.97
N GLU A 49 8.17 -18.19 -2.70
CA GLU A 49 8.95 -17.90 -1.49
C GLU A 49 8.37 -16.67 -0.79
N VAL A 50 8.05 -16.77 0.51
CA VAL A 50 7.71 -15.60 1.32
C VAL A 50 8.99 -14.87 1.69
N LEU A 51 9.06 -13.58 1.35
CA LEU A 51 10.19 -12.71 1.61
C LEU A 51 10.00 -11.90 2.89
N ILE A 52 8.79 -11.36 3.07
CA ILE A 52 8.39 -10.61 4.27
C ILE A 52 7.01 -11.12 4.67
N ALA A 53 6.82 -11.35 5.97
CA ALA A 53 5.52 -11.56 6.59
C ALA A 53 5.44 -10.67 7.83
N ASP A 54 4.44 -9.80 7.88
CA ASP A 54 4.31 -8.82 8.95
C ASP A 54 2.83 -8.63 9.34
N ASP A 55 2.59 -8.64 10.64
CA ASP A 55 1.27 -8.41 11.23
C ASP A 55 1.21 -6.96 11.72
N TRP A 56 0.49 -6.11 10.99
CA TRP A 56 0.34 -4.70 11.32
C TRP A 56 -0.64 -4.46 12.47
N GLY A 57 -1.46 -5.46 12.78
CA GLY A 57 -2.44 -5.42 13.86
C GLY A 57 -3.74 -4.73 13.46
N ARG A 58 -4.51 -4.38 14.49
CA ARG A 58 -5.79 -3.70 14.36
C ARG A 58 -5.60 -2.24 13.97
N LEU A 59 -6.21 -1.85 12.85
CA LEU A 59 -6.29 -0.47 12.39
C LEU A 59 -7.76 -0.02 12.35
N ALA A 60 -8.00 1.22 12.75
CA ALA A 60 -9.24 1.91 12.47
C ALA A 60 -9.26 2.30 10.99
N LEU A 61 -10.28 1.90 10.25
CA LEU A 61 -10.38 2.18 8.83
C LEU A 61 -10.77 3.65 8.62
N ALA A 62 -10.25 4.26 7.55
CA ALA A 62 -10.60 5.62 7.15
C ALA A 62 -12.10 5.77 6.81
N GLN A 63 -12.72 4.66 6.40
CA GLN A 63 -14.15 4.55 6.15
C GLN A 63 -14.62 3.11 6.41
N PRO A 64 -15.90 2.90 6.75
CA PRO A 64 -16.44 1.55 6.92
C PRO A 64 -16.42 0.78 5.60
N TYR A 65 -16.20 -0.53 5.67
CA TYR A 65 -16.49 -1.42 4.53
C TYR A 65 -17.99 -1.60 4.33
N ALA A 66 -18.37 -2.23 3.20
CA ALA A 66 -19.76 -2.47 2.83
C ALA A 66 -20.56 -3.25 3.90
N ASN A 67 -19.89 -4.10 4.68
CA ASN A 67 -20.49 -4.84 5.79
C ASN A 67 -20.52 -4.06 7.12
N GLY A 68 -20.16 -2.77 7.11
CA GLY A 68 -20.16 -1.91 8.29
C GLY A 68 -18.91 -2.00 9.18
N ALA A 69 -17.95 -2.87 8.87
CA ALA A 69 -16.71 -2.98 9.63
C ALA A 69 -15.95 -1.65 9.63
N ARG A 70 -15.69 -1.10 10.83
CA ARG A 70 -14.92 0.15 11.04
C ARG A 70 -13.46 -0.09 11.41
N HIS A 71 -13.11 -1.33 11.72
CA HIS A 71 -11.77 -1.75 12.09
C HIS A 71 -11.42 -3.01 11.29
N GLY A 72 -10.15 -3.17 10.97
CA GLY A 72 -9.62 -4.36 10.32
C GLY A 72 -8.25 -4.72 10.91
N HIS A 73 -7.93 -6.00 10.95
CA HIS A 73 -6.59 -6.47 11.33
C HIS A 73 -5.78 -6.77 10.07
N PHE A 74 -4.69 -6.05 9.87
CA PHE A 74 -3.91 -6.05 8.65
C PHE A 74 -2.73 -7.02 8.74
N HIS A 75 -2.64 -7.89 7.73
CA HIS A 75 -1.50 -8.75 7.47
C HIS A 75 -0.88 -8.34 6.15
N TYR A 76 0.44 -8.17 6.15
CA TYR A 76 1.22 -7.82 4.96
C TYR A 76 2.20 -8.93 4.62
N PHE A 77 2.28 -9.25 3.34
CA PHE A 77 3.23 -10.21 2.80
C PHE A 77 3.91 -9.63 1.59
N MET A 78 5.21 -9.88 1.47
CA MET A 78 5.96 -9.76 0.22
C MET A 78 6.45 -11.16 -0.15
N TYR A 79 6.23 -11.56 -1.39
CA TYR A 79 6.57 -12.91 -1.83
C TYR A 79 6.95 -12.95 -3.30
N LYS A 80 7.76 -13.93 -3.63
CA LYS A 80 8.08 -14.34 -4.99
C LYS A 80 7.12 -15.45 -5.39
N SER A 81 6.50 -15.36 -6.56
CA SER A 81 5.74 -16.47 -7.14
C SER A 81 5.51 -16.30 -8.63
N ASN A 82 4.90 -17.31 -9.24
CA ASN A 82 4.24 -17.17 -10.53
C ASN A 82 2.84 -16.56 -10.37
N THR A 83 2.16 -16.30 -11.50
CA THR A 83 0.80 -15.75 -11.52
C THR A 83 -0.26 -16.74 -10.98
N GLN A 84 -0.05 -18.05 -11.11
CA GLN A 84 -1.02 -19.07 -10.69
C GLN A 84 -1.19 -19.09 -9.16
N ALA A 85 -0.12 -18.85 -8.41
CA ALA A 85 -0.18 -18.71 -6.96
C ALA A 85 -1.15 -17.60 -6.52
N ASN A 86 -1.22 -16.50 -7.28
CA ASN A 86 -2.13 -15.39 -6.96
C ASN A 86 -3.60 -15.78 -7.13
N THR A 87 -3.90 -16.58 -8.16
CA THR A 87 -5.25 -17.14 -8.35
C THR A 87 -5.64 -18.04 -7.19
N GLU A 88 -4.73 -18.90 -6.73
CA GLU A 88 -4.98 -19.78 -5.59
C GLU A 88 -5.13 -19.00 -4.26
N LEU A 89 -4.28 -18.01 -4.00
CA LEU A 89 -4.39 -17.12 -2.84
C LEU A 89 -5.75 -16.39 -2.84
N THR A 90 -6.13 -15.83 -3.98
CA THR A 90 -7.42 -15.13 -4.14
C THR A 90 -8.59 -16.06 -3.88
N ARG A 91 -8.53 -17.31 -4.36
CA ARG A 91 -9.56 -18.33 -4.11
C ARG A 91 -9.65 -18.69 -2.63
N ARG A 92 -8.52 -18.98 -1.96
CA ARG A 92 -8.49 -19.36 -0.54
C ARG A 92 -9.04 -18.25 0.35
N PHE A 93 -8.60 -17.01 0.14
CA PHE A 93 -9.08 -15.89 0.94
C PHE A 93 -10.49 -15.44 0.58
N GLY A 94 -10.94 -15.64 -0.66
CA GLY A 94 -12.31 -15.34 -1.07
C GLY A 94 -13.37 -16.22 -0.41
N ILE A 95 -12.98 -17.43 0.03
CA ILE A 95 -13.87 -18.38 0.74
C ILE A 95 -13.78 -18.19 2.27
N ASN A 96 -12.69 -17.59 2.77
CA ASN A 96 -12.49 -17.41 4.20
C ASN A 96 -13.37 -16.28 4.75
N GLU A 97 -14.38 -16.63 5.56
CA GLU A 97 -15.33 -15.68 6.15
C GLU A 97 -14.69 -14.70 7.15
N GLY A 98 -13.48 -15.00 7.64
CA GLY A 98 -12.69 -14.13 8.50
C GLY A 98 -12.01 -12.99 7.74
N VAL A 99 -11.90 -13.09 6.42
CA VAL A 99 -11.25 -12.08 5.56
C VAL A 99 -12.26 -11.05 5.10
N LEU A 100 -11.93 -9.77 5.29
CA LEU A 100 -12.72 -8.62 4.87
C LEU A 100 -12.31 -8.13 3.48
N ARG A 101 -11.00 -8.09 3.22
CA ARG A 101 -10.45 -7.55 1.98
C ARG A 101 -9.09 -8.17 1.69
N THR A 102 -8.82 -8.41 0.42
CA THR A 102 -7.47 -8.74 -0.05
C THR A 102 -7.07 -7.82 -1.19
N ALA A 103 -5.78 -7.59 -1.32
CA ALA A 103 -5.22 -6.94 -2.49
C ALA A 103 -3.85 -7.52 -2.80
N ILE A 104 -3.63 -7.89 -4.06
CA ILE A 104 -2.35 -8.37 -4.58
C ILE A 104 -1.87 -7.36 -5.60
N PHE A 105 -0.63 -6.90 -5.46
CA PHE A 105 0.01 -5.99 -6.42
C PHE A 105 1.34 -6.57 -6.89
N ASN A 106 1.59 -6.47 -8.19
CA ASN A 106 2.91 -6.75 -8.75
C ASN A 106 3.82 -5.54 -8.46
N ILE A 107 4.97 -5.79 -7.83
CA ILE A 107 5.91 -4.74 -7.44
C ILE A 107 7.24 -4.79 -8.19
N GLY A 108 7.60 -5.91 -8.82
CA GLY A 108 8.86 -6.02 -9.54
C GLY A 108 9.19 -7.43 -10.04
N LEU A 109 10.41 -7.54 -10.59
CA LEU A 109 10.98 -8.80 -11.07
C LEU A 109 11.82 -9.47 -9.96
N ASP A 110 12.12 -10.76 -10.13
CA ASP A 110 12.91 -11.54 -9.17
C ASP A 110 14.29 -10.92 -8.88
N GLU A 111 14.91 -10.30 -9.88
CA GLU A 111 16.20 -9.60 -9.74
C GLU A 111 16.17 -8.45 -8.74
N GLU A 112 15.00 -7.82 -8.55
CA GLU A 112 14.82 -6.68 -7.65
C GLU A 112 14.53 -7.10 -6.21
N LYS A 113 14.36 -8.42 -5.93
CA LYS A 113 13.99 -9.01 -4.64
C LYS A 113 14.74 -8.39 -3.46
N GLU A 114 16.07 -8.40 -3.50
CA GLU A 114 16.87 -7.91 -2.39
C GLU A 114 16.69 -6.43 -2.14
N THR A 115 16.56 -5.63 -3.21
CA THR A 115 16.38 -4.18 -3.10
C THR A 115 15.01 -3.85 -2.52
N LEU A 116 13.97 -4.60 -2.90
CA LEU A 116 12.61 -4.43 -2.40
C LEU A 116 12.52 -4.77 -0.91
N VAL A 117 13.12 -5.89 -0.49
CA VAL A 117 13.14 -6.31 0.92
C VAL A 117 13.89 -5.29 1.78
N LYS A 118 15.06 -4.81 1.34
CA LYS A 118 15.87 -3.82 2.06
C LYS A 118 15.16 -2.47 2.21
N ASN A 119 14.41 -2.06 1.18
CA ASN A 119 13.72 -0.77 1.16
C ASN A 119 12.32 -0.81 1.80
N PHE A 120 11.83 -1.98 2.22
CA PHE A 120 10.52 -2.09 2.81
C PHE A 120 10.44 -1.35 4.13
N LYS A 121 9.59 -0.30 4.16
CA LYS A 121 9.23 0.48 5.34
C LYS A 121 7.74 0.79 5.29
N SER A 122 7.09 0.78 6.45
CA SER A 122 5.71 1.22 6.57
C SER A 122 5.46 1.80 7.96
N PRO A 123 4.83 2.99 8.07
CA PRO A 123 4.43 3.52 9.37
C PRO A 123 3.47 2.58 10.11
N LEU A 124 2.70 1.77 9.37
CA LEU A 124 1.73 0.81 9.89
C LEU A 124 2.39 -0.48 10.38
N SER A 125 3.55 -0.84 9.82
CA SER A 125 4.30 -2.06 10.18
C SER A 125 4.73 -2.07 11.65
N LYS A 126 4.71 -3.26 12.27
CA LYS A 126 5.27 -3.45 13.62
C LYS A 126 6.78 -3.68 13.57
N THR A 127 7.24 -4.46 12.59
CA THR A 127 8.63 -4.92 12.44
C THR A 127 9.50 -3.92 11.67
N HIS A 128 8.98 -3.35 10.58
CA HIS A 128 9.65 -2.41 9.69
C HIS A 128 9.07 -1.01 9.82
N ARG A 129 9.08 -0.49 11.06
CA ARG A 129 8.56 0.84 11.38
C ARG A 129 9.33 1.95 10.66
N GLY A 130 8.58 2.97 10.26
CA GLY A 130 9.11 4.21 9.70
C GLY A 130 8.44 4.57 8.39
N SER A 131 8.57 5.85 8.02
CA SER A 131 8.20 6.37 6.71
C SER A 131 9.39 6.30 5.77
N VAL A 132 9.10 6.26 4.47
CA VAL A 132 10.10 6.53 3.42
C VAL A 132 10.65 7.97 3.55
N LEU A 133 9.94 8.85 4.26
CA LEU A 133 10.32 10.23 4.53
C LEU A 133 11.36 10.38 5.65
N ASP A 134 11.47 9.42 6.57
CA ASP A 134 12.33 9.52 7.76
C ASP A 134 13.83 9.51 7.43
N ASN A 135 14.23 8.94 6.29
CA ASN A 135 15.63 8.75 5.90
C ASN A 135 16.32 10.01 5.35
N LYS A 136 15.95 11.22 5.79
CA LYS A 136 16.64 12.43 5.36
C LYS A 136 17.17 13.23 6.54
N ASN A 137 18.50 13.22 6.60
CA ASN A 137 19.42 13.95 7.47
C ASN A 137 18.83 15.18 8.17
N GLU A 138 19.10 15.22 9.47
CA GLU A 138 18.75 16.24 10.47
C GLU A 138 19.36 17.63 10.23
N ASP A 139 19.92 17.91 9.04
CA ASP A 139 20.68 19.14 8.77
C ASP A 139 19.97 20.17 7.86
N ASP A 140 18.73 19.93 7.43
CA ASP A 140 17.92 20.94 6.70
C ASP A 140 16.53 21.09 7.35
N ASP A 141 16.48 22.01 8.33
CA ASP A 141 15.33 22.73 8.88
C ASP A 141 14.32 21.98 9.78
N GLU A 142 14.35 22.32 11.08
CA GLU A 142 13.20 22.28 12.01
C GLU A 142 11.97 22.99 11.40
N SER A 143 11.17 22.26 10.62
CA SER A 143 9.89 22.76 10.10
C SER A 143 8.93 21.61 9.75
N GLY A 144 8.96 20.56 10.60
CA GLY A 144 8.01 19.47 10.52
C GLY A 144 6.59 19.98 10.74
N PHE A 145 5.77 19.92 9.68
CA PHE A 145 4.33 20.17 9.63
C PHE A 145 3.86 21.61 9.38
N GLU A 146 4.51 22.65 9.91
CA GLU A 146 3.99 24.04 9.81
C GLU A 146 4.15 24.68 8.41
N ASP A 147 5.05 24.19 7.55
CA ASP A 147 5.37 24.86 6.27
C ASP A 147 4.63 24.27 5.05
N MET A 148 3.78 23.23 5.22
CA MET A 148 3.03 22.62 4.09
C MET A 148 1.85 23.48 3.60
N GLU A 149 1.26 24.31 4.47
CA GLU A 149 0.17 25.20 4.11
C GLU A 149 0.68 26.42 3.32
N ASP A 150 1.88 26.92 3.65
CA ASP A 150 2.59 27.95 2.87
C ASP A 150 3.21 27.37 1.58
N ASP A 151 3.53 26.06 1.55
CA ASP A 151 3.97 25.36 0.34
C ASP A 151 2.88 25.28 -0.75
N ARG A 152 1.58 25.36 -0.40
CA ARG A 152 0.51 25.53 -1.41
C ARG A 152 0.72 26.77 -2.28
N ARG A 153 1.30 27.83 -1.70
CA ARG A 153 1.67 29.06 -2.40
C ARG A 153 3.03 28.93 -3.10
N LYS A 154 3.92 28.06 -2.61
CA LYS A 154 5.26 27.79 -3.18
C LYS A 154 5.28 26.71 -4.29
N PHE A 155 4.23 25.90 -4.50
CA PHE A 155 4.14 24.94 -5.62
C PHE A 155 4.13 25.62 -7.00
N ALA A 156 3.83 26.92 -7.08
CA ALA A 156 3.98 27.72 -8.29
C ALA A 156 5.46 28.04 -8.65
N LYS A 157 6.41 27.85 -7.72
CA LYS A 157 7.82 28.29 -7.86
C LYS A 157 8.86 27.16 -7.95
N ARG A 158 8.49 25.88 -7.82
CA ARG A 158 9.49 24.79 -7.87
C ARG A 158 9.83 24.42 -9.31
N LYS A 159 11.12 24.50 -9.67
CA LYS A 159 11.65 24.00 -10.97
C LYS A 159 11.46 22.49 -11.14
N SER A 160 11.36 21.73 -10.05
CA SER A 160 11.23 20.27 -10.04
C SER A 160 10.10 19.78 -9.13
N CYS A 161 9.41 18.71 -9.54
CA CYS A 161 8.38 18.04 -8.77
C CYS A 161 8.90 17.58 -7.38
N TRP A 162 8.08 17.72 -6.34
CA TRP A 162 8.40 17.33 -4.96
C TRP A 162 8.95 15.90 -4.84
N PHE A 163 8.25 14.91 -5.44
CA PHE A 163 8.69 13.51 -5.43
C PHE A 163 10.07 13.31 -6.07
N THR A 164 10.36 14.05 -7.16
CA THR A 164 11.65 13.97 -7.85
C THR A 164 12.77 14.60 -7.01
N ALA A 165 12.51 15.77 -6.43
CA ALA A 165 13.47 16.44 -5.54
C ALA A 165 13.77 15.60 -4.30
N LYS A 166 12.74 14.99 -3.70
CA LYS A 166 12.91 14.12 -2.53
C LYS A 166 13.39 12.71 -2.90
N LYS A 167 13.39 12.31 -4.18
CA LYS A 167 13.70 10.94 -4.67
C LYS A 167 12.81 9.86 -4.04
N ILE A 168 11.53 10.16 -3.88
CA ILE A 168 10.54 9.30 -3.23
C ILE A 168 9.43 8.97 -4.22
N LYS A 169 8.85 7.77 -4.09
CA LYS A 169 7.64 7.34 -4.81
C LYS A 169 6.51 7.20 -3.79
N ALA A 170 5.30 7.63 -4.17
CA ALA A 170 4.12 7.43 -3.35
C ALA A 170 3.82 5.93 -3.18
N ASP A 171 3.54 5.51 -1.95
CA ASP A 171 3.21 4.13 -1.59
C ASP A 171 1.91 4.12 -0.78
N TRP A 172 1.03 3.15 -1.04
CA TRP A 172 -0.26 3.04 -0.36
C TRP A 172 -0.11 2.71 1.13
N LYS A 173 1.02 2.08 1.49
CA LYS A 173 1.40 1.67 2.84
C LYS A 173 1.73 2.85 3.75
N ASP A 174 2.12 3.98 3.14
CA ASP A 174 2.57 5.18 3.84
C ASP A 174 1.72 6.40 3.44
N PRO A 175 0.66 6.69 4.22
CA PRO A 175 -0.19 7.84 3.96
C PRO A 175 0.55 9.17 3.95
N GLN A 176 1.65 9.33 4.69
CA GLN A 176 2.39 10.59 4.75
C GLN A 176 2.92 11.01 3.36
N THR A 177 3.18 10.03 2.48
CA THR A 177 3.69 10.30 1.13
C THR A 177 2.67 10.92 0.18
N TRP A 178 1.36 10.70 0.39
CA TRP A 178 0.30 11.11 -0.55
C TRP A 178 -0.91 11.79 0.08
N ASN A 179 -1.09 11.82 1.39
CA ASN A 179 -2.31 12.36 2.02
C ASN A 179 -2.53 13.84 1.72
N TRP A 180 -1.45 14.62 1.57
CA TRP A 180 -1.49 16.03 1.17
C TRP A 180 -2.05 16.25 -0.24
N LEU A 181 -2.11 15.22 -1.09
CA LEU A 181 -2.74 15.26 -2.41
C LEU A 181 -4.26 15.06 -2.33
N VAL A 182 -4.79 14.62 -1.20
CA VAL A 182 -6.22 14.36 -1.00
C VAL A 182 -6.86 15.58 -0.35
N SER A 183 -7.95 16.08 -0.93
CA SER A 183 -8.70 17.20 -0.38
C SER A 183 -9.55 16.77 0.81
N GLU A 184 -10.08 17.74 1.56
CA GLU A 184 -11.03 17.50 2.65
C GLU A 184 -12.26 16.66 2.26
N PHE A 185 -12.64 16.68 0.98
CA PHE A 185 -13.75 15.91 0.41
C PHE A 185 -13.32 14.54 -0.17
N GLY A 186 -12.09 14.11 0.08
CA GLY A 186 -11.56 12.86 -0.48
C GLY A 186 -11.26 12.93 -1.98
N LYS A 187 -11.21 14.11 -2.61
CA LYS A 187 -10.86 14.23 -4.04
C LYS A 187 -9.35 14.28 -4.21
N ILE A 188 -8.82 13.65 -5.26
CA ILE A 188 -7.39 13.70 -5.56
C ILE A 188 -7.09 15.01 -6.30
N SER A 189 -6.18 15.81 -5.75
CA SER A 189 -5.69 17.05 -6.34
C SER A 189 -5.04 16.78 -7.71
N PRO A 190 -5.46 17.49 -8.77
CA PRO A 190 -4.88 17.29 -10.09
C PRO A 190 -3.46 17.87 -10.17
N ALA A 191 -2.64 17.32 -11.06
CA ALA A 191 -1.23 17.69 -11.24
C ALA A 191 -0.99 19.20 -11.46
N ARG A 192 -1.94 19.87 -12.14
CA ARG A 192 -1.89 21.33 -12.39
C ARG A 192 -2.03 22.18 -11.13
N VAL A 193 -2.60 21.64 -10.05
CA VAL A 193 -2.76 22.30 -8.75
C VAL A 193 -1.66 21.87 -7.79
N SER A 194 -1.36 20.57 -7.73
CA SER A 194 -0.35 20.01 -6.82
C SER A 194 1.10 20.20 -7.27
N GLY A 195 1.33 20.62 -8.51
CA GLY A 195 2.67 20.86 -9.05
C GLY A 195 3.51 19.58 -9.24
N ILE A 196 2.88 18.40 -9.28
CA ILE A 196 3.59 17.13 -9.46
C ILE A 196 3.70 16.73 -10.93
N SER A 197 4.81 16.09 -11.28
CA SER A 197 5.01 15.59 -12.65
C SER A 197 3.96 14.55 -13.02
N ARG A 198 3.61 14.45 -14.31
CA ARG A 198 2.62 13.47 -14.81
C ARG A 198 2.95 12.02 -14.46
N LYS A 199 4.25 11.66 -14.45
CA LYS A 199 4.72 10.32 -14.06
C LYS A 199 4.40 10.03 -12.59
N HIS A 200 4.77 10.94 -11.69
CA HIS A 200 4.50 10.80 -10.26
C HIS A 200 3.01 10.92 -9.92
N GLN A 201 2.23 11.72 -10.65
CA GLN A 201 0.77 11.74 -10.50
C GLN A 201 0.15 10.37 -10.75
N ARG A 202 0.59 9.62 -11.77
CA ARG A 202 0.05 8.28 -12.03
C ARG A 202 0.36 7.32 -10.88
N PHE A 203 1.58 7.36 -10.35
CA PHE A 203 1.97 6.54 -9.20
C PHE A 203 1.20 6.91 -7.94
N ALA A 204 1.09 8.21 -7.62
CA ALA A 204 0.30 8.68 -6.48
C ALA A 204 -1.18 8.32 -6.61
N ASN A 205 -1.77 8.48 -7.80
CA ASN A 205 -3.16 8.08 -8.04
C ASN A 205 -3.36 6.57 -7.83
N ALA A 206 -2.44 5.73 -8.28
CA ALA A 206 -2.50 4.28 -8.05
C ALA A 206 -2.39 3.96 -6.55
N ALA A 207 -1.40 4.54 -5.86
CA ALA A 207 -1.21 4.36 -4.42
C ALA A 207 -2.46 4.78 -3.61
N ILE A 208 -3.03 5.96 -3.88
CA ILE A 208 -4.25 6.44 -3.22
C ILE A 208 -5.42 5.49 -3.50
N LYS A 209 -5.59 5.02 -4.74
CA LYS A 209 -6.66 4.07 -5.08
C LYS A 209 -6.48 2.73 -4.38
N HIS A 210 -5.25 2.24 -4.26
CA HIS A 210 -4.95 1.01 -3.52
C HIS A 210 -5.24 1.20 -2.02
N ALA A 211 -4.81 2.31 -1.44
CA ALA A 211 -5.11 2.66 -0.06
C ALA A 211 -6.62 2.74 0.20
N ARG A 212 -7.39 3.32 -0.73
CA ARG A 212 -8.87 3.36 -0.63
C ARG A 212 -9.52 1.99 -0.72
N ASN A 213 -9.01 1.15 -1.63
CA ASN A 213 -9.48 -0.23 -1.78
C ASN A 213 -9.30 -1.03 -0.49
N LEU A 214 -8.22 -0.78 0.25
CA LEU A 214 -7.90 -1.40 1.54
C LEU A 214 -8.50 -0.66 2.74
N GLY A 215 -9.20 0.47 2.56
CA GLY A 215 -9.76 1.24 3.67
C GLY A 215 -8.75 2.06 4.48
N ILE A 216 -7.52 2.22 3.96
CA ILE A 216 -6.49 3.11 4.52
C ILE A 216 -6.78 4.58 4.21
N SER A 217 -7.48 4.86 3.11
CA SER A 217 -7.89 6.20 2.72
C SER A 217 -9.40 6.26 2.49
N SER A 218 -10.02 7.37 2.83
CA SER A 218 -11.45 7.59 2.59
C SER A 218 -11.70 8.09 1.15
N TYR A 219 -12.87 7.73 0.60
CA TYR A 219 -13.39 8.36 -0.64
C TYR A 219 -14.08 9.70 -0.36
N LEU A 220 -14.54 9.92 0.87
CA LEU A 220 -15.42 11.03 1.25
C LEU A 220 -14.69 12.13 2.01
N SER A 221 -13.53 11.83 2.58
CA SER A 221 -12.78 12.75 3.43
C SER A 221 -11.27 12.56 3.29
N ASN A 222 -10.49 13.48 3.88
CA ASN A 222 -9.03 13.34 4.00
C ASN A 222 -8.58 12.44 5.18
N ARG A 223 -9.49 11.60 5.70
CA ARG A 223 -9.18 10.69 6.80
C ARG A 223 -8.32 9.54 6.29
N THR A 224 -7.32 9.18 7.09
CA THR A 224 -6.48 7.99 6.91
C THR A 224 -6.78 6.96 7.99
N ALA A 225 -6.37 5.71 7.75
CA ALA A 225 -6.42 4.69 8.79
C ALA A 225 -5.34 4.96 9.85
N ASP A 226 -5.73 4.79 11.10
CA ASP A 226 -4.88 5.00 12.27
C ASP A 226 -4.80 3.71 13.10
N ARG A 227 -3.77 3.59 13.94
CA ARG A 227 -3.69 2.49 14.91
C ARG A 227 -4.81 2.64 15.92
N ALA A 228 -5.56 1.56 16.13
CA ALA A 228 -6.64 1.49 17.11
C ALA A 228 -6.12 1.14 18.51
#